data_AF-A0A2G9NU40-F1
#
_entry.id   AF-A0A2G9NU40-F1
#
_cell.length_a   1.000
_cell.length_b   1.000
_cell.length_c   1.000
_cell.angle_alpha   90.00
_cell.angle_beta   90.00
_cell.angle_gamma   90.00
#
_symmetry.space_group_name_H-M   'P 1'
#
loop_
_entity.id
_entity.type
_entity.pdbx_description
1 polymer ?
#
loop_
_entity_poly.entity_id
_entity_poly.type
_entity_poly.pdbx_seq_one_letter_code
_entity_poly.pdbx_strand_id
1 'polypeptide(L)' 'MFEIKLDKQPEHFLSKCEDKLFERINEKLKILKNNPVPHDAKRILGYELPTFRIRMGKYRALYRINYEKN' A
#
# COMPACT_ATOMS: atom_id res chain seq x y z
N MET A 1 9.09 -5.80 11.06
CA MET A 1 7.91 -4.98 10.73
C MET A 1 8.39 -3.81 9.90
N PHE A 2 7.69 -3.49 8.81
CA PHE A 2 7.97 -2.36 7.93
C PHE A 2 7.28 -1.08 8.43
N GLU A 3 7.87 0.06 8.12
CA GLU A 3 7.22 1.37 8.22
C GLU A 3 6.42 1.65 6.95
N ILE A 4 5.22 2.23 7.08
CA ILE A 4 4.44 2.72 5.93
C ILE A 4 4.73 4.20 5.74
N LYS A 5 5.27 4.56 4.58
CA LYS A 5 5.39 5.94 4.12
C LYS A 5 4.45 6.16 2.95
N LEU A 6 3.68 7.25 3.02
CA LEU A 6 2.72 7.62 1.98
C LEU A 6 3.30 8.73 1.12
N ASP A 7 3.14 8.61 -0.19
CA ASP A 7 3.36 9.75 -1.09
C ASP A 7 2.24 10.78 -0.92
N LYS A 8 2.49 12.01 -1.39
CA LYS A 8 1.54 13.13 -1.29
C LYS A 8 0.16 12.82 -1.89
N GLN A 9 0.12 12.07 -3.00
CA GLN A 9 -1.13 11.73 -3.67
C GLN A 9 -2.00 10.78 -2.82
N PRO A 10 -1.50 9.61 -2.35
CA PRO A 10 -2.20 8.76 -1.39
C PRO A 10 -2.64 9.49 -0.12
N GLU A 11 -1.79 10.34 0.45
CA GLU A 11 -2.11 11.11 1.65
C GLU A 11 -3.32 12.04 1.42
N HIS A 12 -3.31 12.80 0.32
CA HIS A 12 -4.42 13.65 -0.09
C HIS A 12 -5.71 12.88 -0.40
N PHE A 13 -5.57 11.69 -0.98
CA PHE A 13 -6.72 10.82 -1.24
C PHE A 13 -7.36 10.35 0.07
N LEU A 14 -6.55 9.90 1.03
CA LEU A 14 -7.04 9.42 2.32
C LEU A 14 -7.69 10.54 3.14
N SER A 15 -7.20 11.77 3.04
CA SER A 15 -7.79 12.92 3.75
C SER A 15 -9.18 13.32 3.25
N LYS A 16 -9.59 12.83 2.07
CA LYS A 16 -10.87 13.18 1.41
C LYS A 16 -11.81 12.00 1.24
N CYS A 17 -11.34 10.79 1.50
CA CYS A 17 -12.15 9.59 1.30
C CYS A 17 -13.16 9.40 2.44
N GLU A 18 -14.26 8.71 2.14
CA GLU A 18 -15.28 8.38 3.13
C GLU A 18 -14.73 7.46 4.23
N ASP A 19 -15.23 7.59 5.45
CA ASP A 19 -14.71 6.89 6.64
C ASP A 19 -14.59 5.36 6.45
N LYS A 20 -15.63 4.74 5.86
CA LYS A 20 -15.62 3.29 5.59
C LYS A 20 -14.50 2.88 4.63
N LEU A 21 -14.16 3.74 3.67
CA LEU A 21 -13.06 3.49 2.75
C LEU A 21 -11.72 3.69 3.47
N PHE A 22 -11.60 4.74 4.28
CA PHE A 22 -10.41 5.02 5.08
C PHE A 22 -10.07 3.85 6.01
N GLU A 23 -11.05 3.37 6.78
CA GLU A 23 -10.89 2.25 7.72
C GLU A 23 -10.38 0.99 6.99
N ARG A 24 -11.01 0.63 5.87
CA ARG A 24 -10.60 -0.52 5.07
C ARG A 24 -9.18 -0.39 4.53
N ILE A 25 -8.78 0.81 4.09
CA ILE A 25 -7.40 1.03 3.64
C ILE A 25 -6.45 0.91 4.83
N ASN A 26 -6.78 1.51 5.97
CA ASN A 26 -5.95 1.46 7.18
C ASN A 26 -5.72 0.03 7.68
N GLU A 27 -6.75 -0.82 7.68
CA GLU A 27 -6.61 -2.25 7.99
C GLU A 27 -5.62 -2.95 7.05
N LYS A 28 -5.71 -2.68 5.75
CA LYS A 28 -4.78 -3.23 4.75
C LYS A 28 -3.35 -2.71 4.96
N LEU A 29 -3.18 -1.44 5.31
CA LEU A 29 -1.86 -0.88 5.64
C LEU A 29 -1.25 -1.55 6.89
N LYS A 30 -2.05 -1.84 7.92
CA LYS A 30 -1.59 -2.59 9.11
C LYS A 30 -1.11 -4.01 8.74
N ILE A 31 -1.80 -4.69 7.83
CA ILE A 31 -1.36 -6.00 7.32
C ILE A 31 -0.02 -5.86 6.58
N LEU A 32 0.13 -4.84 5.72
CA LEU A 32 1.36 -4.61 4.94
C LEU A 32 2.60 -4.36 5.82
N LYS A 33 2.44 -3.78 7.01
CA LYS A 33 3.55 -3.62 7.97
C LYS A 33 4.18 -4.95 8.37
N ASN A 34 3.39 -6.00 8.51
CA ASN A 34 3.87 -7.30 8.99
C ASN A 34 4.11 -8.29 7.84
N ASN A 35 3.25 -8.24 6.82
CA ASN A 35 3.36 -9.03 5.61
C ASN A 35 3.34 -8.11 4.39
N PRO A 36 4.52 -7.69 3.88
CA PRO A 36 4.61 -6.71 2.80
C PRO A 36 4.17 -7.26 1.44
N VAL A 37 4.04 -8.59 1.28
CA VAL A 37 3.54 -9.23 0.06
C VAL A 37 2.46 -10.25 0.42
N PRO A 38 1.26 -9.79 0.82
CA PRO A 38 0.14 -10.68 1.10
C PRO A 38 -0.36 -11.34 -0.19
N HIS A 39 -1.19 -12.38 -0.07
CA HIS A 39 -1.70 -13.17 -1.20
C HIS A 39 -2.42 -12.33 -2.28
N ASP A 40 -3.07 -11.22 -1.90
CA ASP A 40 -3.76 -10.32 -2.83
C ASP A 40 -2.86 -9.23 -3.44
N ALA A 41 -1.57 -9.19 -3.07
CA ALA A 41 -0.57 -8.35 -3.70
C ALA A 41 0.07 -9.08 -4.90
N LYS A 42 0.29 -8.33 -5.99
CA LYS A 42 0.99 -8.83 -7.18
C LYS A 42 2.10 -7.87 -7.57
N ARG A 43 3.25 -8.41 -7.96
CA ARG A 43 4.32 -7.63 -8.60
C ARG A 43 3.84 -7.14 -9.96
N ILE A 44 4.10 -5.87 -10.27
CA ILE A 44 3.85 -5.31 -11.60
C ILE A 44 5.16 -5.29 -12.38
N LEU A 45 5.08 -5.73 -13.64
CA LEU A 45 6.19 -5.71 -14.59
C LEU A 45 6.21 -4.36 -15.32
N GLY A 46 7.39 -3.93 -15.79
CA GLY A 46 7.56 -2.69 -16.54
C GLY A 46 7.88 -1.44 -15.71
N TYR A 47 7.94 -1.56 -14.38
CA TYR A 47 8.56 -0.53 -13.53
C TYR A 47 10.04 -0.82 -13.35
N GLU A 48 10.88 0.23 -13.40
CA GLU A 48 12.33 0.12 -13.15
C GLU A 48 12.64 -0.48 -11.78
N LEU A 49 11.90 -0.05 -10.76
CA LEU A 49 12.02 -0.55 -9.39
C LEU A 49 10.93 -1.57 -9.05
N PRO A 50 11.23 -2.59 -8.22
CA PRO A 50 10.26 -3.58 -7.77
C PRO A 50 9.00 -2.93 -7.18
N THR A 51 7.92 -2.95 -7.96
CA THR A 51 6.65 -2.30 -7.63
C THR A 51 5.56 -3.35 -7.50
N PHE A 52 4.75 -3.22 -6.45
CA PHE A 52 3.68 -4.13 -6.11
C PHE A 52 2.35 -3.42 -6.13
N ARG A 53 1.29 -4.20 -6.30
CA ARG A 53 -0.09 -3.72 -6.27
C ARG A 53 -0.95 -4.59 -5.40
N ILE A 54 -1.69 -3.97 -4.50
CA ILE A 54 -2.66 -4.62 -3.64
C ILE A 54 -4.08 -4.11 -3.92
N ARG A 55 -5.08 -4.98 -3.75
CA ARG A 55 -6.50 -4.63 -3.88
C ARG A 55 -7.07 -4.15 -2.55
N MET A 56 -7.73 -3.00 -2.55
CA MET A 56 -8.39 -2.40 -1.39
C MET A 56 -9.87 -2.15 -1.70
N GLY A 57 -10.59 -3.24 -2.00
CA GLY A 57 -11.98 -3.21 -2.49
C GLY A 57 -12.06 -2.79 -3.97
N LYS A 58 -12.69 -1.65 -4.24
CA LYS A 58 -12.79 -1.08 -5.61
C LYS A 58 -11.49 -0.39 -6.06
N TYR A 59 -10.61 -0.07 -5.12
CA TYR A 59 -9.36 0.65 -5.35
C TYR A 59 -8.17 -0.31 -5.39
N ARG A 60 -7.07 0.18 -5.97
CA ARG A 60 -5.77 -0.51 -6.03
C ARG A 60 -4.71 0.49 -5.57
N ALA A 61 -3.83 0.05 -4.67
CA ALA A 61 -2.68 0.83 -4.25
C ALA A 61 -1.41 0.26 -4.89
N LEU A 62 -0.54 1.14 -5.34
CA LEU A 62 0.82 0.82 -5.76
C LEU A 62 1.78 1.12 -4.62
N TYR A 63 2.75 0.25 -4.40
CA TYR A 63 3.75 0.45 -3.37
C TYR A 63 5.06 -0.24 -3.71
N ARG A 64 6.12 0.16 -3.01
CA ARG A 64 7.44 -0.45 -3.07
C ARG A 64 7.84 -0.89 -1.68
N ILE A 65 8.71 -1.90 -1.61
CA ILE A 65 9.24 -2.41 -0.35
C ILE A 65 10.71 -2.01 -0.33
N ASN A 66 11.08 -1.18 0.65
CA ASN A 66 12.49 -0.90 0.90
C ASN A 66 13.02 -1.91 1.93
N TYR A 67 13.94 -2.78 1.50
CA TYR A 67 14.63 -3.76 2.35
C TYR A 67 15.93 -3.22 2.94
N GLU A 68 16.35 -2.01 2.58
CA GLU A 68 17.51 -1.38 3.16
C GLU A 68 17.29 -1.25 4.67
N LYS A 69 18.11 -1.98 5.43
CA LYS A 69 18.25 -1.77 6.86
C LYS A 69 19.07 -0.49 7.02
N ASN A 70 18.49 0.51 7.67
CA ASN A 70 19.31 1.52 8.34
C ASN A 70 20.21 0.85 9.38
#